data_AF-A0A1M5T597-F1
#
_entry.id   AF-A0A1M5T597-F1
#
_cell.length_a   1.000
_cell.length_b   1.000
_cell.length_c   1.000
_cell.angle_alpha   90.00
_cell.angle_beta   90.00
_cell.angle_gamma   90.00
#
_symmetry.space_group_name_H-M   'P 1'
#
loop_
_entity.id
_entity.type
_entity.pdbx_description
1 polymer ?
#
loop_
_entity_poly.entity_id
_entity_poly.type
_entity_poly.pdbx_seq_one_letter_code
_entity_poly.pdbx_strand_id
1 'polypeptide(L)'
;MALTLSACLFDSEDTALSGWLRDQGMPDSYKVQTVTIEDLTPVSAEAFAGRTVFPAYDRTIFGTQAGLTHDLVLDIAFRDSAFIDSLSKSDSAAAFVTLFVLNPFYSAKYFPADSLPYKETLDLKVEWKLDVGKGKPKAFVDSIKDISDSAWRESLMEWVADNSADTTYELSIDAKDSLVKIPMPSALVEDLKKSGSATHLQLRLSAPESKRAYRIYGTGTGLPPFMRVKTFSDTTYKNFVAFRMSEVVTYNDTCDGCLLLHGGVLDSIVVEYPVDKVLEALSDFYGDAFPFDEGDGNDVRQAVVLAQITFPRDDSEGINELGLPIQVVVGTFIDSLGTEVRKMEEYRLNRKMIVESGHPNIVFFDGDSLSLQVTYGMRDVINQAKSGHNLKMMVRLGYPTLQAKDSAYVDYAFKDSTTGKTDTSYVFFSHFDYARYDFGTSFSKPATLKLWLATKRGGEE
;
A
#
# COMPACT_ATOMS: atom_id res chain seq x y z
N MET A 1 -6.98 37.97 7.26
CA MET A 1 -7.53 37.68 8.59
C MET A 1 -8.68 36.69 8.39
N ALA A 2 -8.36 35.40 8.32
CA ALA A 2 -9.28 34.25 8.22
C ALA A 2 -8.43 32.97 8.31
N LEU A 3 -7.81 32.78 9.48
CA LEU A 3 -7.09 31.57 9.90
C LEU A 3 -7.81 31.14 11.17
N THR A 4 -8.86 30.33 11.03
CA THR A 4 -9.56 29.61 12.09
C THR A 4 -10.76 28.96 11.41
N LEU A 5 -10.65 27.72 10.95
CA LEU A 5 -11.77 26.81 10.66
C LEU A 5 -11.21 25.49 10.08
N SER A 6 -10.53 24.70 10.91
CA SER A 6 -10.37 23.24 10.71
C SER A 6 -9.97 22.55 12.03
N ALA A 7 -10.80 22.74 13.06
CA ALA A 7 -10.68 22.03 14.34
C ALA A 7 -12.06 21.76 14.99
N CYS A 8 -13.15 21.72 14.24
CA CYS A 8 -14.48 21.54 14.83
C CYS A 8 -14.89 20.07 14.79
N LEU A 9 -14.53 19.29 15.82
CA LEU A 9 -15.28 18.07 16.11
C LEU A 9 -15.43 17.67 17.56
N PHE A 10 -14.54 18.16 18.42
CA PHE A 10 -14.70 18.00 19.86
C PHE A 10 -14.51 19.31 20.60
N ASP A 11 -14.71 20.43 19.90
CA ASP A 11 -14.60 21.77 20.49
C ASP A 11 -15.96 22.35 20.89
N SER A 12 -17.10 21.76 20.48
CA SER A 12 -18.37 22.48 20.64
C SER A 12 -19.44 21.86 21.53
N GLU A 13 -19.52 20.54 21.78
CA GLU A 13 -20.53 20.04 22.74
C GLU A 13 -20.15 18.69 23.39
N ASP A 14 -20.29 18.63 24.73
CA ASP A 14 -20.21 17.41 25.56
C ASP A 14 -21.15 16.29 25.08
N THR A 15 -22.18 16.63 24.29
CA THR A 15 -23.19 15.71 23.75
C THR A 15 -22.63 14.78 22.67
N ALA A 16 -21.67 15.23 21.84
CA ALA A 16 -21.09 14.41 20.77
C ALA A 16 -20.17 13.31 21.33
N LEU A 17 -19.44 13.63 22.39
CA LEU A 17 -18.58 12.69 23.13
C LEU A 17 -19.41 11.71 23.95
N SER A 18 -20.45 12.19 24.64
CA SER A 18 -21.39 11.35 25.40
C SER A 18 -22.15 10.38 24.48
N GLY A 19 -22.61 10.86 23.31
CA GLY A 19 -23.25 10.01 22.30
C GLY A 19 -22.32 8.93 21.77
N TRP A 20 -21.05 9.25 21.54
CA TRP A 20 -20.04 8.29 21.09
C TRP A 20 -19.66 7.27 22.17
N LEU A 21 -19.47 7.68 23.43
CA LEU A 21 -19.17 6.78 24.55
C LEU A 21 -20.25 5.72 24.72
N ARG A 22 -21.52 6.15 24.65
CA ARG A 22 -22.69 5.27 24.69
C ARG A 22 -22.71 4.28 23.52
N ASP A 23 -22.42 4.74 22.30
CA ASP A 23 -22.39 3.89 21.10
C ASP A 23 -21.23 2.87 21.12
N GLN A 24 -20.16 3.13 21.89
CA GLN A 24 -19.04 2.20 22.10
C GLN A 24 -19.24 1.27 23.32
N GLY A 25 -20.39 1.34 24.00
CA GLY A 25 -20.67 0.55 25.20
C GLY A 25 -19.82 0.95 26.41
N MET A 26 -19.22 2.15 26.40
CA MET A 26 -18.53 2.70 27.55
C MET A 26 -19.54 3.31 28.52
N PRO A 27 -19.35 3.18 29.85
CA PRO A 27 -20.27 3.77 30.82
C PRO A 27 -20.37 5.29 30.69
N ASP A 28 -21.60 5.80 30.60
CA ASP A 28 -21.91 7.24 30.58
C ASP A 28 -21.49 7.97 31.89
N SER A 29 -20.93 7.25 32.87
CA SER A 29 -20.49 7.77 34.17
C SER A 29 -19.07 8.33 34.19
N TYR A 30 -18.29 8.16 33.13
CA TYR A 30 -16.97 8.79 33.02
C TYR A 30 -17.13 10.23 32.50
N LYS A 31 -16.79 11.23 33.33
CA LYS A 31 -16.60 12.59 32.82
C LYS A 31 -15.34 12.57 31.96
N VAL A 32 -15.45 12.95 30.70
CA VAL A 32 -14.31 13.04 29.79
C VAL A 32 -14.02 14.52 29.55
N GLN A 33 -12.77 14.92 29.70
CA GLN A 33 -12.32 16.28 29.45
C GLN A 33 -11.27 16.27 28.34
N THR A 34 -11.14 17.40 27.65
CA THR A 34 -10.16 17.56 26.57
C THR A 34 -8.97 18.37 27.02
N VAL A 35 -7.78 17.89 26.66
CA VAL A 35 -6.52 18.63 26.78
C VAL A 35 -5.98 18.81 25.38
N THR A 36 -5.65 20.05 25.01
CA THR A 36 -5.05 20.39 23.71
C THR A 36 -3.64 20.90 23.95
N ILE A 37 -2.67 20.29 23.28
CA ILE A 37 -1.25 20.64 23.34
C ILE A 37 -0.86 21.15 21.96
N GLU A 38 -0.50 22.42 21.88
CA GLU A 38 -0.11 23.09 20.64
C GLU A 38 1.41 23.14 20.48
N ASP A 39 1.84 23.45 19.25
CA ASP A 39 3.25 23.65 18.89
C ASP A 39 4.16 22.45 19.20
N LEU A 40 3.70 21.23 18.89
CA LEU A 40 4.51 20.01 18.97
C LEU A 40 5.34 19.82 17.70
N THR A 41 6.60 20.22 17.74
CA THR A 41 7.54 19.98 16.64
C THR A 41 8.11 18.58 16.73
N PRO A 42 8.15 17.79 15.63
CA PRO A 42 8.83 16.50 15.63
C PRO A 42 10.31 16.63 16.00
N VAL A 43 10.83 15.68 16.78
CA VAL A 43 12.28 15.58 17.05
C VAL A 43 13.01 14.87 15.90
N SER A 44 12.33 13.94 15.24
CA SER A 44 12.85 13.19 14.11
C SER A 44 11.71 12.77 13.17
N ALA A 45 12.03 12.67 11.89
CA ALA A 45 11.19 12.05 10.88
C ALA A 45 12.08 11.38 9.84
N GLU A 46 11.82 10.11 9.54
CA GLU A 46 12.64 9.31 8.62
C GLU A 46 11.74 8.44 7.74
N ALA A 47 12.01 8.45 6.44
CA ALA A 47 11.32 7.61 5.47
C ALA A 47 12.03 6.27 5.29
N PHE A 48 11.25 5.19 5.25
CA PHE A 48 11.70 3.83 5.04
C PHE A 48 10.98 3.25 3.82
N ALA A 49 11.77 2.92 2.81
CA ALA A 49 11.30 2.13 1.68
C ALA A 49 10.83 0.76 2.18
N GLY A 50 9.65 0.34 1.73
CA GLY A 50 9.07 -0.95 2.06
C GLY A 50 9.78 -2.13 1.39
N ARG A 51 9.09 -3.27 1.37
CA ARG A 51 9.51 -4.42 0.56
C ARG A 51 9.49 -4.01 -0.92
N THR A 52 10.55 -4.29 -1.67
CA THR A 52 10.65 -3.98 -3.10
C THR A 52 10.21 -5.13 -4.00
N VAL A 53 9.88 -6.30 -3.44
CA VAL A 53 9.52 -7.49 -4.23
C VAL A 53 8.18 -8.03 -3.76
N PHE A 54 7.12 -7.96 -4.56
CA PHE A 54 5.77 -8.37 -4.16
C PHE A 54 5.28 -9.63 -4.86
N PRO A 55 4.55 -10.51 -4.16
CA PRO A 55 3.90 -11.65 -4.80
C PRO A 55 2.85 -11.16 -5.81
N ALA A 56 2.82 -11.79 -6.99
CA ALA A 56 1.91 -11.41 -8.07
C ALA A 56 0.99 -12.58 -8.48
N TYR A 57 0.35 -13.23 -7.50
CA TYR A 57 -0.50 -14.40 -7.78
C TYR A 57 -1.82 -14.02 -8.44
N ASP A 58 -2.53 -13.00 -7.95
CA ASP A 58 -3.87 -12.67 -8.46
C ASP A 58 -3.82 -11.55 -9.51
N ARG A 59 -3.06 -10.51 -9.20
CA ARG A 59 -2.92 -9.30 -10.02
C ARG A 59 -1.60 -8.62 -9.69
N THR A 60 -1.13 -7.80 -10.63
CA THR A 60 0.07 -6.97 -10.46
C THR A 60 0.04 -5.83 -11.46
N ILE A 61 1.07 -5.01 -11.44
CA ILE A 61 1.32 -3.99 -12.44
C ILE A 61 2.70 -4.14 -13.08
N PHE A 62 2.85 -3.45 -14.21
CA PHE A 62 4.08 -3.37 -14.99
C PHE A 62 4.21 -1.96 -15.58
N GLY A 63 5.41 -1.37 -15.62
CA GLY A 63 5.64 0.00 -16.11
C GLY A 63 5.96 0.98 -14.99
N THR A 64 5.61 2.26 -15.14
CA THR A 64 5.93 3.30 -14.14
C THR A 64 4.69 4.01 -13.63
N GLN A 65 4.70 4.39 -12.35
CA GLN A 65 3.67 5.26 -11.80
C GLN A 65 4.19 5.95 -10.54
N ALA A 66 3.88 7.24 -10.39
CA ALA A 66 4.12 8.01 -9.17
C ALA A 66 5.55 7.84 -8.57
N GLY A 67 6.60 7.97 -9.39
CA GLY A 67 7.99 7.85 -8.92
C GLY A 67 8.51 6.43 -8.78
N LEU A 68 7.71 5.41 -9.12
CA LEU A 68 8.10 4.00 -9.07
C LEU A 68 8.19 3.37 -10.47
N THR A 69 9.12 2.41 -10.62
CA THR A 69 9.14 1.45 -11.74
C THR A 69 8.80 0.06 -11.22
N HIS A 70 7.88 -0.61 -11.91
CA HIS A 70 7.36 -1.92 -11.58
C HIS A 70 7.75 -2.93 -12.67
N ASP A 71 8.72 -3.78 -12.35
CA ASP A 71 9.18 -4.85 -13.21
C ASP A 71 8.41 -6.13 -12.95
N LEU A 72 8.12 -6.86 -14.02
CA LEU A 72 7.44 -8.15 -13.94
C LEU A 72 8.45 -9.28 -14.03
N VAL A 73 8.48 -10.18 -13.05
CA VAL A 73 9.31 -11.39 -13.07
C VAL A 73 8.44 -12.64 -13.18
N LEU A 74 8.62 -13.39 -14.26
CA LEU A 74 7.95 -14.65 -14.55
C LEU A 74 8.90 -15.81 -14.30
N ASP A 75 8.42 -16.85 -13.62
CA ASP A 75 9.17 -18.09 -13.43
C ASP A 75 8.48 -19.26 -14.14
N ILE A 76 9.21 -19.87 -15.07
CA ILE A 76 8.69 -20.87 -16.01
C ILE A 76 9.62 -22.08 -15.98
N ALA A 77 9.10 -23.23 -15.61
CA ALA A 77 9.84 -24.49 -15.65
C ALA A 77 9.07 -25.52 -16.48
N PHE A 78 9.76 -26.13 -17.45
CA PHE A 78 9.13 -27.08 -18.36
C PHE A 78 10.06 -28.22 -18.74
N ARG A 79 9.45 -29.35 -19.12
CA ARG A 79 10.11 -30.55 -19.63
C ARG A 79 9.35 -31.03 -20.87
N ASP A 80 9.94 -30.83 -22.03
CA ASP A 80 9.38 -31.30 -23.30
C ASP A 80 10.52 -31.57 -24.28
N SER A 81 11.10 -32.76 -24.17
CA SER A 81 12.27 -33.14 -24.96
C SER A 81 11.97 -33.14 -26.45
N ALA A 82 10.78 -33.56 -26.87
CA ALA A 82 10.39 -33.56 -28.28
C ALA A 82 10.27 -32.14 -28.85
N PHE A 83 9.67 -31.22 -28.09
CA PHE A 83 9.59 -29.82 -28.50
C PHE A 83 10.98 -29.16 -28.53
N ILE A 84 11.82 -29.37 -27.52
CA ILE A 84 13.18 -28.79 -27.51
C ILE A 84 14.05 -29.38 -28.62
N ASP A 85 13.97 -30.68 -28.88
CA ASP A 85 14.70 -31.29 -29.99
C ASP A 85 14.26 -30.68 -31.33
N SER A 86 12.96 -30.42 -31.51
CA SER A 86 12.42 -29.70 -32.68
C SER A 86 12.94 -28.27 -32.75
N LEU A 87 12.88 -27.54 -31.63
CA LEU A 87 13.33 -26.16 -31.52
C LEU A 87 14.82 -26.02 -31.85
N SER A 88 15.66 -26.90 -31.30
CA SER A 88 17.11 -26.91 -31.50
C SER A 88 17.54 -27.14 -32.95
N LYS A 89 16.74 -27.89 -33.72
CA LYS A 89 16.98 -28.21 -35.14
C LYS A 89 16.36 -27.19 -36.09
N SER A 90 15.55 -26.26 -35.59
CA SER A 90 14.86 -25.30 -36.43
C SER A 90 15.79 -24.16 -36.86
N ASP A 91 15.78 -23.86 -38.15
CA ASP A 91 16.48 -22.71 -38.72
C ASP A 91 15.85 -21.37 -38.29
N SER A 92 14.60 -21.41 -37.79
CA SER A 92 13.90 -20.22 -37.32
C SER A 92 12.89 -20.55 -36.23
N ALA A 93 12.77 -19.67 -35.24
CA ALA A 93 11.79 -19.78 -34.16
C ALA A 93 11.35 -18.39 -33.69
N ALA A 94 10.20 -18.34 -33.05
CA ALA A 94 9.66 -17.12 -32.47
C ALA A 94 9.07 -17.42 -31.09
N ALA A 95 9.26 -16.48 -30.17
CA ALA A 95 8.66 -16.53 -28.86
C ALA A 95 7.99 -15.20 -28.50
N PHE A 96 6.95 -15.27 -27.67
CA PHE A 96 6.35 -14.10 -27.05
C PHE A 96 5.77 -14.45 -25.69
N VAL A 97 5.71 -13.46 -24.80
CA VAL A 97 4.97 -13.54 -23.55
C VAL A 97 3.58 -12.99 -23.77
N THR A 98 2.59 -13.71 -23.24
CA THR A 98 1.19 -13.33 -23.19
C THR A 98 0.87 -12.85 -21.78
N LEU A 99 0.48 -11.58 -21.64
CA LEU A 99 -0.04 -11.00 -20.41
C LEU A 99 -1.52 -10.67 -20.60
N PHE A 100 -2.37 -11.00 -19.62
CA PHE A 100 -3.80 -10.69 -19.70
C PHE A 100 -4.09 -9.42 -18.92
N VAL A 101 -4.78 -8.48 -19.58
CA VAL A 101 -5.14 -7.19 -19.01
C VAL A 101 -6.23 -7.41 -17.94
N LEU A 102 -6.14 -6.68 -16.83
CA LEU A 102 -7.11 -6.76 -15.74
C LEU A 102 -8.43 -6.04 -16.09
N ASN A 103 -9.22 -6.63 -17.00
CA ASN A 103 -10.43 -6.02 -17.56
C ASN A 103 -11.42 -5.42 -16.54
N PRO A 104 -11.67 -6.02 -15.36
CA PRO A 104 -12.56 -5.43 -14.36
C PRO A 104 -12.12 -4.06 -13.87
N PHE A 105 -10.81 -3.78 -13.84
CA PHE A 105 -10.29 -2.45 -13.51
C PHE A 105 -10.58 -1.47 -14.66
N TYR A 106 -10.19 -1.82 -15.88
CA TYR A 106 -10.28 -0.92 -17.04
C TYR A 106 -11.69 -0.63 -17.55
N SER A 107 -12.66 -1.47 -17.19
CA SER A 107 -14.07 -1.31 -17.58
C SER A 107 -14.97 -0.79 -16.45
N ALA A 108 -14.43 -0.61 -15.25
CA ALA A 108 -15.22 -0.15 -14.12
C ALA A 108 -15.43 1.36 -14.19
N LYS A 109 -16.70 1.76 -14.01
CA LYS A 109 -17.15 3.16 -14.11
C LYS A 109 -16.58 4.10 -13.04
N TYR A 110 -15.94 3.54 -12.01
CA TYR A 110 -15.44 4.26 -10.84
C TYR A 110 -13.94 4.55 -10.90
N PHE A 111 -13.21 4.00 -11.88
CA PHE A 111 -11.83 4.40 -12.15
C PHE A 111 -11.81 5.51 -13.21
N PRO A 112 -10.76 6.35 -13.29
CA PRO A 112 -10.69 7.44 -14.25
C PRO A 112 -11.06 7.01 -15.67
N ALA A 113 -11.83 7.84 -16.37
CA ALA A 113 -12.32 7.59 -17.74
C ALA A 113 -11.19 7.39 -18.76
N ASP A 114 -9.98 7.82 -18.42
CA ASP A 114 -8.77 7.62 -19.20
C ASP A 114 -8.31 6.17 -19.21
N SER A 115 -9.04 5.22 -18.62
CA SER A 115 -8.66 3.82 -18.44
C SER A 115 -8.37 3.06 -19.76
N LEU A 116 -9.02 3.39 -20.88
CA LEU A 116 -8.78 2.79 -22.22
C LEU A 116 -9.42 3.67 -23.33
N PRO A 117 -8.98 3.59 -24.60
CA PRO A 117 -7.88 2.78 -25.12
C PRO A 117 -6.51 3.44 -24.95
N TYR A 118 -5.46 2.61 -24.91
CA TYR A 118 -4.06 3.05 -24.88
C TYR A 118 -3.30 2.61 -26.10
N LYS A 119 -2.49 3.53 -26.61
CA LYS A 119 -1.47 3.25 -27.61
C LYS A 119 -0.18 3.91 -27.20
N GLU A 120 0.85 3.10 -27.01
CA GLU A 120 2.15 3.55 -26.57
C GLU A 120 3.23 2.64 -27.14
N THR A 121 4.35 3.23 -27.50
CA THR A 121 5.56 2.49 -27.85
C THR A 121 6.35 2.32 -26.56
N LEU A 122 6.46 1.07 -26.09
CA LEU A 122 7.22 0.70 -24.90
C LEU A 122 8.65 0.33 -25.28
N ASP A 123 9.62 0.98 -24.64
CA ASP A 123 10.99 0.51 -24.61
C ASP A 123 11.15 -0.46 -23.44
N LEU A 124 11.36 -1.73 -23.79
CA LEU A 124 11.38 -2.87 -22.89
C LEU A 124 12.79 -3.39 -22.73
N LYS A 125 13.27 -3.44 -21.49
CA LYS A 125 14.43 -4.24 -21.13
C LYS A 125 13.97 -5.64 -20.76
N VAL A 126 14.47 -6.64 -21.49
CA VAL A 126 14.16 -8.05 -21.25
C VAL A 126 15.42 -8.73 -20.72
N GLU A 127 15.35 -9.21 -19.48
CA GLU A 127 16.43 -9.91 -18.81
C GLU A 127 16.02 -11.35 -18.50
N TRP A 128 16.93 -12.31 -18.64
CA TRP A 128 16.61 -13.70 -18.33
C TRP A 128 17.74 -14.44 -17.65
N LYS A 129 17.34 -15.46 -16.88
CA LYS A 129 18.19 -16.55 -16.40
C LYS A 129 17.72 -17.86 -17.01
N LEU A 130 18.64 -18.69 -17.47
CA LEU A 130 18.32 -19.93 -18.15
C LEU A 130 19.09 -21.11 -17.57
N ASP A 131 18.43 -21.84 -16.68
CA ASP A 131 18.97 -23.05 -16.08
C ASP A 131 18.56 -24.31 -16.85
N VAL A 132 19.55 -25.17 -17.11
CA VAL A 132 19.39 -26.39 -17.90
C VAL A 132 19.54 -27.63 -17.03
N GLY A 133 18.50 -28.46 -17.00
CA GLY A 133 18.50 -29.71 -16.25
C GLY A 133 19.41 -30.77 -16.86
N LYS A 134 20.51 -31.08 -16.17
CA LYS A 134 21.37 -32.24 -16.49
C LYS A 134 20.81 -33.50 -15.81
N GLY A 135 20.66 -34.59 -16.56
CA GLY A 135 20.20 -35.88 -16.01
C GLY A 135 18.70 -36.11 -16.16
N LYS A 136 17.97 -36.37 -15.07
CA LYS A 136 16.53 -36.75 -15.10
C LYS A 136 15.63 -35.50 -15.19
N PRO A 137 14.95 -35.24 -16.33
CA PRO A 137 14.17 -34.01 -16.56
C PRO A 137 13.12 -33.70 -15.49
N LYS A 138 12.44 -34.74 -15.00
CA LYS A 138 11.43 -34.61 -13.95
C LYS A 138 12.03 -34.17 -12.63
N ALA A 139 13.14 -34.78 -12.20
CA ALA A 139 13.78 -34.44 -10.93
C ALA A 139 14.29 -33.00 -10.92
N PHE A 140 14.80 -32.52 -12.06
CA PHE A 140 15.19 -31.12 -12.22
C PHE A 140 13.99 -30.17 -12.03
N VAL A 141 12.91 -30.37 -12.80
CA VAL A 141 11.71 -29.50 -12.67
C VAL A 141 11.09 -29.58 -11.28
N ASP A 142 11.06 -30.77 -10.68
CA ASP A 142 10.54 -30.95 -9.32
C ASP A 142 11.42 -30.16 -8.31
N SER A 143 12.75 -30.17 -8.45
CA SER A 143 13.64 -29.38 -7.57
C SER A 143 13.44 -27.87 -7.65
N ILE A 144 13.01 -27.34 -8.81
CA ILE A 144 12.68 -25.93 -8.95
C ILE A 144 11.39 -25.59 -8.20
N LYS A 145 10.41 -26.52 -8.21
CA LYS A 145 9.15 -26.36 -7.49
C LYS A 145 9.30 -26.49 -5.97
N ASP A 146 10.34 -27.19 -5.52
CA ASP A 146 10.66 -27.32 -4.09
C ASP A 146 11.25 -26.02 -3.49
N ILE A 147 11.70 -25.08 -4.33
CA ILE A 147 12.12 -23.74 -3.88
C ILE A 147 10.88 -22.99 -3.40
N SER A 148 10.84 -22.64 -2.11
CA SER A 148 9.75 -21.86 -1.55
C SER A 148 9.64 -20.48 -2.22
N ASP A 149 8.42 -19.98 -2.35
CA ASP A 149 8.20 -18.68 -2.98
C ASP A 149 8.81 -17.50 -2.19
N SER A 150 9.02 -17.66 -0.88
CA SER A 150 9.75 -16.67 -0.08
C SER A 150 11.23 -16.60 -0.47
N ALA A 151 11.90 -17.75 -0.53
CA ALA A 151 13.31 -17.82 -0.89
C ALA A 151 13.55 -17.36 -2.34
N TRP A 152 12.65 -17.73 -3.26
CA TRP A 152 12.72 -17.24 -4.63
C TRP A 152 12.59 -15.71 -4.71
N ARG A 153 11.60 -15.11 -4.04
CA ARG A 153 11.44 -13.64 -4.04
C ARG A 153 12.61 -12.91 -3.40
N GLU A 154 13.20 -13.45 -2.34
CA GLU A 154 14.42 -12.89 -1.74
C GLU A 154 15.55 -12.86 -2.77
N SER A 155 15.72 -13.92 -3.56
CA SER A 155 16.73 -13.95 -4.63
C SER A 155 16.52 -12.93 -5.75
N LEU A 156 15.31 -12.37 -5.89
CA LEU A 156 15.02 -11.33 -6.88
C LEU A 156 15.56 -9.95 -6.47
N MET A 157 15.82 -9.72 -5.18
CA MET A 157 16.43 -8.47 -4.71
C MET A 157 17.87 -8.33 -5.18
N GLU A 158 18.57 -9.47 -5.35
CA GLU A 158 19.93 -9.56 -5.86
C GLU A 158 19.96 -10.08 -7.30
N TRP A 159 18.95 -9.72 -8.09
CA TRP A 159 18.84 -10.21 -9.46
C TRP A 159 20.03 -9.76 -10.32
N VAL A 160 20.80 -10.76 -10.79
CA VAL A 160 21.82 -10.60 -11.82
C VAL A 160 21.43 -11.48 -13.00
N ALA A 161 21.11 -10.88 -14.14
CA ALA A 161 20.70 -11.62 -15.33
C ALA A 161 21.88 -12.41 -15.94
N ASP A 162 21.60 -13.56 -16.55
CA ASP A 162 22.60 -14.27 -17.37
C ASP A 162 22.81 -13.54 -18.69
N ASN A 163 21.71 -13.05 -19.26
CA ASN A 163 21.66 -12.30 -20.50
C ASN A 163 20.53 -11.25 -20.46
N SER A 164 20.65 -10.24 -21.30
CA SER A 164 19.64 -9.20 -21.46
C SER A 164 19.60 -8.69 -22.90
N ALA A 165 18.44 -8.20 -23.33
CA ALA A 165 18.30 -7.47 -24.59
C ALA A 165 17.20 -6.43 -24.48
N ASP A 166 17.46 -5.27 -25.06
CA ASP A 166 16.46 -4.21 -25.20
C ASP A 166 15.62 -4.45 -26.46
N THR A 167 14.33 -4.16 -26.38
CA THR A 167 13.41 -4.23 -27.51
C THR A 167 12.35 -3.15 -27.38
N THR A 168 11.84 -2.70 -28.52
CA THR A 168 10.71 -1.77 -28.56
C THR A 168 9.45 -2.53 -28.97
N TYR A 169 8.32 -2.25 -28.31
CA TYR A 169 7.04 -2.90 -28.55
C TYR A 169 5.90 -1.87 -28.61
N GLU A 170 5.11 -1.91 -29.68
CA GLU A 170 3.87 -1.12 -29.75
C GLU A 170 2.78 -1.79 -28.92
N LEU A 171 2.53 -1.24 -27.73
CA LEU A 171 1.41 -1.61 -26.90
C LEU A 171 0.15 -0.92 -27.42
N SER A 172 -0.86 -1.73 -27.76
CA SER A 172 -2.23 -1.28 -27.99
C SER A 172 -3.14 -2.08 -27.07
N ILE A 173 -3.86 -1.39 -26.19
CA ILE A 173 -4.94 -1.99 -25.38
C ILE A 173 -6.21 -1.21 -25.72
N ASP A 174 -7.19 -1.89 -26.32
CA ASP A 174 -8.53 -1.36 -26.52
C ASP A 174 -9.55 -2.05 -25.59
N ALA A 175 -10.79 -1.54 -25.56
CA ALA A 175 -11.84 -2.06 -24.68
C ALA A 175 -12.27 -3.52 -24.97
N LYS A 176 -11.83 -4.10 -26.10
CA LYS A 176 -12.08 -5.49 -26.52
C LYS A 176 -10.82 -6.36 -26.41
N ASP A 177 -9.65 -5.74 -26.45
CA ASP A 177 -8.35 -6.37 -26.30
C ASP A 177 -8.10 -6.68 -24.82
N SER A 178 -8.02 -7.97 -24.52
CA SER A 178 -7.82 -8.51 -23.17
C SER A 178 -6.40 -9.02 -22.93
N LEU A 179 -5.50 -8.80 -23.89
CA LEU A 179 -4.27 -9.58 -24.00
C LEU A 179 -3.15 -8.80 -24.70
N VAL A 180 -2.02 -8.68 -24.01
CA VAL A 180 -0.77 -8.10 -24.51
C VAL A 180 0.16 -9.23 -24.94
N LYS A 181 0.72 -9.14 -26.15
CA LYS A 181 1.69 -10.12 -26.68
C LYS A 181 3.03 -9.45 -26.86
N ILE A 182 3.92 -9.63 -25.89
CA ILE A 182 5.26 -9.03 -25.91
C ILE A 182 6.19 -9.99 -26.66
N PRO A 183 6.67 -9.67 -27.87
CA PRO A 183 7.64 -10.50 -28.59
C PRO A 183 8.92 -10.61 -27.78
N MET A 184 9.48 -11.81 -27.71
CA MET A 184 10.75 -12.04 -27.04
C MET A 184 11.93 -11.79 -27.98
N PRO A 185 13.04 -11.22 -27.48
CA PRO A 185 14.24 -11.01 -28.29
C PRO A 185 14.75 -12.31 -28.93
N SER A 186 15.29 -12.22 -30.14
CA SER A 186 15.86 -13.37 -30.85
C SER A 186 17.00 -14.03 -30.06
N ALA A 187 17.76 -13.26 -29.28
CA ALA A 187 18.80 -13.78 -28.39
C ALA A 187 18.25 -14.79 -27.37
N LEU A 188 17.11 -14.51 -26.73
CA LEU A 188 16.45 -15.45 -25.82
C LEU A 188 16.01 -16.72 -26.55
N VAL A 189 15.50 -16.58 -27.78
CA VAL A 189 15.10 -17.75 -28.60
C VAL A 189 16.30 -18.64 -28.93
N GLU A 190 17.45 -18.04 -29.26
CA GLU A 190 18.69 -18.78 -29.53
C GLU A 190 19.28 -19.45 -28.29
N ASP A 191 19.07 -18.87 -27.10
CA ASP A 191 19.43 -19.52 -25.83
C ASP A 191 18.49 -20.71 -25.52
N LEU A 192 17.18 -20.54 -25.75
CA LEU A 192 16.19 -21.62 -25.59
C LEU A 192 16.46 -22.80 -26.55
N LYS A 193 16.99 -22.57 -27.75
CA LYS A 193 17.41 -23.64 -28.67
C LYS A 193 18.52 -24.52 -28.09
N LYS A 194 19.26 -24.03 -27.09
CA LYS A 194 20.38 -24.74 -26.42
C LYS A 194 19.98 -25.34 -25.07
N SER A 195 18.73 -25.15 -24.62
CA SER A 195 18.33 -25.40 -23.22
C SER A 195 18.09 -26.87 -22.84
N GLY A 196 18.20 -27.82 -23.79
CA GLY A 196 18.10 -29.25 -23.53
C GLY A 196 16.76 -29.75 -23.00
N SER A 197 16.71 -31.00 -22.52
CA SER A 197 15.45 -31.72 -22.24
C SER A 197 14.58 -31.18 -21.09
N ALA A 198 15.13 -30.34 -20.22
CA ALA A 198 14.42 -29.66 -19.14
C ALA A 198 15.01 -28.28 -18.91
N THR A 199 14.14 -27.29 -18.73
CA THR A 199 14.52 -25.89 -18.72
C THR A 199 13.79 -25.16 -17.61
N HIS A 200 14.52 -24.30 -16.92
CA HIS A 200 14.00 -23.31 -16.00
C HIS A 200 14.40 -21.93 -16.51
N LEU A 201 13.38 -21.16 -16.90
CA LEU A 201 13.50 -19.81 -17.42
C LEU A 201 12.89 -18.86 -16.40
N GLN A 202 13.70 -17.93 -15.91
CA GLN A 202 13.22 -16.76 -15.20
C GLN A 202 13.35 -15.55 -16.12
N LEU A 203 12.28 -14.79 -16.27
CA LEU A 203 12.20 -13.68 -17.21
C LEU A 203 11.76 -12.41 -16.47
N ARG A 204 12.58 -11.37 -16.50
CA ARG A 204 12.26 -10.04 -15.97
C ARG A 204 11.99 -9.09 -17.14
N LEU A 205 10.81 -8.48 -17.12
CA LEU A 205 10.38 -7.44 -18.05
C LEU A 205 10.39 -6.12 -17.30
N SER A 206 11.06 -5.11 -17.87
CA SER A 206 11.12 -3.75 -17.32
C SER A 206 10.77 -2.72 -18.40
N ALA A 207 9.94 -1.74 -18.06
CA ALA A 207 9.62 -0.58 -18.91
C ALA A 207 9.79 0.71 -18.11
N PRO A 208 11.04 1.12 -17.81
CA PRO A 208 11.31 2.27 -16.95
C PRO A 208 10.90 3.61 -17.58
N GLU A 209 10.73 3.65 -18.91
CA GLU A 209 10.33 4.85 -19.65
C GLU A 209 8.85 4.83 -20.06
N SER A 210 8.05 3.87 -19.56
CA SER A 210 6.62 3.88 -19.85
C SER A 210 5.97 5.11 -19.23
N LYS A 211 4.88 5.59 -19.84
CA LYS A 211 4.14 6.76 -19.35
C LYS A 211 3.19 6.45 -18.19
N ARG A 212 2.95 5.16 -17.91
CA ARG A 212 2.00 4.67 -16.90
C ARG A 212 2.28 3.21 -16.54
N ALA A 213 1.59 2.75 -15.50
CA ALA A 213 1.54 1.36 -15.09
C ALA A 213 0.36 0.62 -15.74
N TYR A 214 0.55 -0.65 -16.09
CA TYR A 214 -0.43 -1.53 -16.71
C TYR A 214 -0.80 -2.66 -15.75
N ARG A 215 -2.09 -2.79 -15.43
CA ARG A 215 -2.62 -3.82 -14.53
C ARG A 215 -2.93 -5.11 -15.29
N ILE A 216 -2.37 -6.21 -14.81
CA ILE A 216 -2.48 -7.52 -15.43
C ILE A 216 -2.88 -8.59 -14.42
N TYR A 217 -3.43 -9.69 -14.93
CA TYR A 217 -3.70 -10.89 -14.13
C TYR A 217 -2.42 -11.64 -13.77
N GLY A 218 -2.43 -12.25 -12.58
CA GLY A 218 -1.35 -13.08 -12.09
C GLY A 218 -1.51 -14.58 -12.36
N THR A 219 -0.50 -15.34 -11.92
CA THR A 219 -0.38 -16.80 -12.20
C THR A 219 -1.40 -17.68 -11.47
N GLY A 220 -2.00 -17.20 -10.39
CA GLY A 220 -3.03 -17.88 -9.60
C GLY A 220 -4.44 -17.76 -10.16
N THR A 221 -4.62 -17.07 -11.30
CA THR A 221 -5.93 -16.82 -11.90
C THR A 221 -6.26 -17.80 -13.03
N GLY A 222 -7.51 -17.74 -13.52
CA GLY A 222 -7.92 -18.48 -14.73
C GLY A 222 -7.30 -17.96 -16.03
N LEU A 223 -6.57 -16.84 -15.99
CA LEU A 223 -5.91 -16.20 -17.12
C LEU A 223 -4.43 -15.93 -16.81
N PRO A 224 -3.62 -16.97 -16.51
CA PRO A 224 -2.24 -16.78 -16.08
C PRO A 224 -1.35 -16.35 -17.27
N PRO A 225 -0.23 -15.66 -17.01
CA PRO A 225 0.77 -15.39 -18.04
C PRO A 225 1.34 -16.66 -18.68
N PHE A 226 1.57 -16.61 -19.99
CA PHE A 226 2.19 -17.71 -20.73
C PHE A 226 3.36 -17.22 -21.58
N MET A 227 4.45 -17.97 -21.60
CA MET A 227 5.40 -17.91 -22.72
C MET A 227 4.90 -18.84 -23.82
N ARG A 228 4.88 -18.33 -25.05
CA ARG A 228 4.53 -19.09 -26.25
C ARG A 228 5.72 -19.15 -27.17
N VAL A 229 6.09 -20.35 -27.58
CA VAL A 229 7.21 -20.59 -28.48
C VAL A 229 6.75 -21.45 -29.65
N LYS A 230 7.19 -21.12 -30.85
CA LYS A 230 6.99 -21.97 -32.03
C LYS A 230 8.26 -22.02 -32.87
N THR A 231 8.44 -23.11 -33.59
CA THR A 231 9.26 -23.11 -34.79
C THR A 231 8.43 -22.58 -35.97
N PHE A 232 9.04 -22.06 -37.04
CA PHE A 232 8.27 -21.61 -38.21
C PHE A 232 7.64 -22.77 -38.99
N SER A 233 8.15 -23.99 -38.82
CA SER A 233 7.54 -25.22 -39.32
C SER A 233 6.29 -25.65 -38.54
N ASP A 234 6.09 -25.15 -37.32
CA ASP A 234 4.93 -25.51 -36.51
C ASP A 234 3.70 -24.67 -36.89
N THR A 235 2.55 -25.35 -36.98
CA THR A 235 1.25 -24.70 -37.19
C THR A 235 0.65 -24.10 -35.92
N THR A 236 1.20 -24.44 -34.74
CA THR A 236 0.69 -24.00 -33.43
C THR A 236 1.82 -23.60 -32.48
N TYR A 237 1.53 -22.71 -31.53
CA TYR A 237 2.47 -22.35 -30.47
C TYR A 237 2.41 -23.36 -29.34
N LYS A 238 3.57 -23.72 -28.81
CA LYS A 238 3.69 -24.40 -27.53
C LYS A 238 3.54 -23.38 -26.41
N ASN A 239 2.69 -23.70 -25.42
CA ASN A 239 2.44 -22.83 -24.27
C ASN A 239 3.19 -23.34 -23.04
N PHE A 240 3.91 -22.44 -22.38
CA PHE A 240 4.55 -22.67 -21.09
C PHE A 240 3.99 -21.67 -20.08
N VAL A 241 3.30 -22.19 -19.06
CA VAL A 241 2.66 -21.36 -18.02
C VAL A 241 3.73 -20.93 -17.02
N ALA A 242 3.74 -19.66 -16.65
CA ALA A 242 4.49 -19.23 -15.47
C ALA A 242 3.82 -19.82 -14.23
N PHE A 243 4.57 -20.59 -13.43
CA PHE A 243 4.01 -21.23 -12.24
C PHE A 243 4.06 -20.31 -11.02
N ARG A 244 4.93 -19.30 -11.03
CA ARG A 244 4.94 -18.19 -10.09
C ARG A 244 5.37 -16.91 -10.78
N MET A 245 5.00 -15.79 -10.17
CA MET A 245 5.27 -14.45 -10.67
C MET A 245 5.48 -13.49 -9.51
N SER A 246 6.32 -12.50 -9.73
CA SER A 246 6.62 -11.45 -8.77
C SER A 246 6.70 -10.10 -9.46
N GLU A 247 6.39 -9.06 -8.70
CA GLU A 247 6.65 -7.67 -9.05
C GLU A 247 7.94 -7.24 -8.35
N VAL A 248 8.84 -6.55 -9.05
CA VAL A 248 10.02 -5.92 -8.45
C VAL A 248 9.90 -4.42 -8.66
N VAL A 249 9.90 -3.67 -7.57
CA VAL A 249 9.68 -2.24 -7.53
C VAL A 249 11.00 -1.52 -7.30
N THR A 250 11.27 -0.51 -8.12
CA THR A 250 12.41 0.40 -8.00
C THR A 250 11.91 1.81 -7.76
N TYR A 251 12.51 2.51 -6.81
CA TYR A 251 12.23 3.91 -6.52
C TYR A 251 13.07 4.80 -7.44
N ASN A 252 12.42 5.72 -8.16
CA ASN A 252 13.07 6.63 -9.10
C ASN A 252 13.27 8.03 -8.52
N ASP A 253 12.68 8.34 -7.36
CA ASP A 253 12.87 9.61 -6.69
C ASP A 253 14.34 9.82 -6.31
N THR A 254 14.89 10.96 -6.72
CA THR A 254 16.27 11.36 -6.49
C THR A 254 16.33 12.43 -5.41
N CYS A 255 15.95 12.08 -4.18
CA CYS A 255 16.22 12.97 -3.06
C CYS A 255 16.53 12.21 -1.76
N ASP A 256 17.65 12.58 -1.16
CA ASP A 256 18.14 12.00 0.08
C ASP A 256 17.41 12.66 1.28
N GLY A 257 16.88 11.84 2.18
CA GLY A 257 16.15 12.31 3.37
C GLY A 257 14.75 12.89 3.13
N CYS A 258 14.18 12.76 1.92
CA CYS A 258 12.80 13.19 1.70
C CYS A 258 11.79 12.33 2.46
N LEU A 259 10.72 12.98 2.94
CA LEU A 259 9.62 12.32 3.65
C LEU A 259 8.52 11.92 2.66
N LEU A 260 8.88 11.10 1.68
CA LEU A 260 7.97 10.63 0.64
C LEU A 260 7.32 9.31 1.02
N LEU A 261 6.03 9.17 0.67
CA LEU A 261 5.32 7.90 0.71
C LEU A 261 4.72 7.58 -0.65
N HIS A 262 4.87 6.31 -1.05
CA HIS A 262 4.23 5.77 -2.25
C HIS A 262 3.06 4.83 -1.92
N GLY A 263 1.98 4.97 -2.67
CA GLY A 263 0.81 4.09 -2.62
C GLY A 263 1.06 2.80 -3.40
N GLY A 264 0.43 1.69 -2.97
CA GLY A 264 0.60 0.38 -3.58
C GLY A 264 1.87 -0.38 -3.17
N VAL A 265 2.74 0.25 -2.38
CA VAL A 265 3.90 -0.37 -1.72
C VAL A 265 3.82 -0.23 -0.20
N LEU A 266 4.81 -0.74 0.53
CA LEU A 266 4.81 -0.77 2.00
C LEU A 266 5.75 0.27 2.62
N ASP A 267 5.86 1.43 1.98
CA ASP A 267 6.62 2.56 2.49
C ASP A 267 6.05 3.02 3.83
N SER A 268 6.93 3.55 4.67
CA SER A 268 6.53 4.19 5.93
C SER A 268 7.42 5.37 6.24
N ILE A 269 6.84 6.37 6.89
CA ILE A 269 7.61 7.39 7.60
C ILE A 269 7.47 7.11 9.08
N VAL A 270 8.58 7.10 9.81
CA VAL A 270 8.57 7.08 11.27
C VAL A 270 8.83 8.50 11.75
N VAL A 271 7.93 9.02 12.58
CA VAL A 271 8.01 10.36 13.17
C VAL A 271 7.99 10.22 14.68
N GLU A 272 8.81 11.02 15.34
CA GLU A 272 8.93 11.05 16.79
C GLU A 272 8.60 12.46 17.30
N TYR A 273 7.74 12.54 18.31
CA TYR A 273 7.33 13.79 18.96
C TYR A 273 7.80 13.82 20.41
N PRO A 274 8.30 14.98 20.89
CA PRO A 274 8.82 15.11 22.24
C PRO A 274 7.71 14.93 23.26
N VAL A 275 8.02 14.27 24.38
CA VAL A 275 7.03 13.98 25.43
C VAL A 275 6.89 15.10 26.45
N ASP A 276 7.89 15.96 26.63
CA ASP A 276 7.95 16.93 27.74
C ASP A 276 6.70 17.81 27.85
N LYS A 277 6.28 18.46 26.75
CA LYS A 277 5.06 19.27 26.70
C LYS A 277 3.79 18.47 27.00
N VAL A 278 3.80 17.19 26.64
CA VAL A 278 2.67 16.29 26.89
C VAL A 278 2.60 15.94 28.37
N LEU A 279 3.74 15.62 29.00
CA LEU A 279 3.81 15.33 30.44
C LEU A 279 3.45 16.56 31.28
N GLU A 280 3.90 17.76 30.87
CA GLU A 280 3.53 19.02 31.51
C GLU A 280 2.01 19.23 31.49
N ALA A 281 1.37 19.13 30.32
CA ALA A 281 -0.08 19.28 30.19
C ALA A 281 -0.87 18.21 30.96
N LEU A 282 -0.35 16.98 31.03
CA LEU A 282 -0.95 15.91 31.82
C LEU A 282 -0.77 16.10 33.32
N SER A 283 0.37 16.64 33.76
CA SER A 283 0.62 17.01 35.15
C SER A 283 -0.32 18.13 35.59
N ASP A 284 -0.55 19.14 34.75
CA ASP A 284 -1.52 20.20 35.03
C ASP A 284 -2.95 19.67 35.13
N PHE A 285 -3.29 18.65 34.32
CA PHE A 285 -4.61 18.05 34.29
C PHE A 285 -4.88 17.09 35.47
N TYR A 286 -3.93 16.20 35.79
CA TYR A 286 -4.08 15.19 36.85
C TYR A 286 -3.54 15.62 38.22
N GLY A 287 -2.75 16.70 38.28
CA GLY A 287 -2.10 17.21 39.49
C GLY A 287 -0.98 16.30 40.00
N ASP A 288 -0.66 16.44 41.29
CA ASP A 288 0.41 15.72 42.01
C ASP A 288 0.34 14.18 41.93
N ALA A 289 -0.75 13.62 41.40
CA ALA A 289 -0.94 12.19 41.19
C ALA A 289 -0.30 11.64 39.91
N PHE A 290 0.21 12.50 39.01
CA PHE A 290 0.84 12.09 37.76
C PHE A 290 2.35 12.41 37.74
N PRO A 291 3.21 11.50 37.24
CA PRO A 291 2.90 10.16 36.73
C PRO A 291 2.60 9.16 37.85
N PHE A 292 1.61 8.29 37.63
CA PHE A 292 1.15 7.31 38.63
C PHE A 292 2.25 6.31 39.02
N ASP A 293 2.23 5.84 40.27
CA ASP A 293 3.14 4.81 40.75
C ASP A 293 2.70 3.41 40.29
N GLU A 294 3.68 2.52 40.10
CA GLU A 294 3.43 1.15 39.68
C GLU A 294 2.61 0.43 40.76
N GLY A 295 1.37 0.02 40.42
CA GLY A 295 0.46 -0.62 41.38
C GLY A 295 -0.62 0.29 41.97
N ASP A 296 -0.73 1.56 41.56
CA ASP A 296 -1.73 2.54 42.06
C ASP A 296 -3.20 2.20 41.79
N GLY A 297 -3.51 1.04 41.20
CA GLY A 297 -4.87 0.53 41.00
C GLY A 297 -5.75 1.32 40.02
N ASN A 298 -5.31 2.50 39.58
CA ASN A 298 -5.90 3.22 38.46
C ASN A 298 -5.37 2.61 37.17
N ASP A 299 -6.25 1.97 36.42
CA ASP A 299 -5.92 1.50 35.08
C ASP A 299 -5.77 2.72 34.15
N VAL A 300 -4.54 3.21 34.02
CA VAL A 300 -4.15 4.31 33.12
C VAL A 300 -4.51 4.04 31.65
N ARG A 301 -4.75 2.77 31.26
CA ARG A 301 -5.28 2.43 29.94
C ARG A 301 -6.71 2.93 29.72
N GLN A 302 -7.44 3.24 30.80
CA GLN A 302 -8.76 3.88 30.76
C GLN A 302 -8.68 5.41 30.79
N ALA A 303 -7.49 5.99 31.05
CA ALA A 303 -7.30 7.42 31.15
C ALA A 303 -7.42 8.11 29.78
N VAL A 304 -6.83 7.55 28.72
CA VAL A 304 -6.99 8.08 27.35
C VAL A 304 -8.13 7.36 26.63
N VAL A 305 -9.22 8.08 26.41
CA VAL A 305 -10.37 7.60 25.62
C VAL A 305 -10.04 7.65 24.13
N LEU A 306 -9.43 8.75 23.68
CA LEU A 306 -9.00 9.00 22.32
C LEU A 306 -7.78 9.93 22.36
N ALA A 307 -6.89 9.81 21.38
CA ALA A 307 -5.86 10.81 21.11
C ALA A 307 -5.74 11.04 19.60
N GLN A 308 -5.57 12.30 19.22
CA GLN A 308 -5.46 12.72 17.83
C GLN A 308 -4.36 13.75 17.67
N ILE A 309 -3.43 13.49 16.76
CA ILE A 309 -2.41 14.45 16.34
C ILE A 309 -2.81 15.06 15.01
N THR A 310 -2.83 16.38 14.91
CA THR A 310 -3.20 17.11 13.71
C THR A 310 -2.02 17.95 13.24
N PHE A 311 -1.70 17.87 11.96
CA PHE A 311 -0.66 18.67 11.34
C PHE A 311 -1.15 19.21 9.98
N PRO A 312 -0.51 20.27 9.45
CA PRO A 312 -0.86 20.81 8.15
C PRO A 312 -0.70 19.75 7.06
N ARG A 313 -1.60 19.78 6.08
CA ARG A 313 -1.59 18.90 4.92
C ARG A 313 -1.20 19.69 3.67
N ASP A 314 -0.38 19.09 2.82
CA ASP A 314 0.13 19.73 1.62
C ASP A 314 0.22 18.73 0.46
N ASP A 315 -0.77 18.80 -0.41
CA ASP A 315 -0.91 17.87 -1.54
C ASP A 315 -0.36 18.49 -2.84
N SER A 316 0.31 19.65 -2.76
CA SER A 316 0.67 20.47 -3.93
C SER A 316 1.62 19.77 -4.91
N GLU A 317 2.56 18.98 -4.39
CA GLU A 317 3.50 18.16 -5.16
C GLU A 317 3.09 16.67 -5.22
N GLY A 318 1.87 16.37 -4.77
CA GLY A 318 1.35 15.02 -4.73
C GLY A 318 0.86 14.53 -6.10
N ILE A 319 1.02 13.24 -6.35
CA ILE A 319 0.53 12.57 -7.56
C ILE A 319 -0.36 11.41 -7.11
N ASN A 320 -1.56 11.27 -7.66
CA ASN A 320 -2.36 10.05 -7.52
C ASN A 320 -2.85 9.60 -8.89
N GLU A 321 -2.82 8.30 -9.14
CA GLU A 321 -3.19 7.76 -10.44
C GLU A 321 -4.70 7.81 -10.64
N LEU A 322 -5.46 7.50 -9.58
CA LEU A 322 -6.90 7.31 -9.69
C LEU A 322 -7.68 8.60 -9.43
N GLY A 323 -6.99 9.68 -9.03
CA GLY A 323 -7.64 10.94 -8.63
C GLY A 323 -8.52 10.78 -7.40
N LEU A 324 -8.31 9.73 -6.60
CA LEU A 324 -9.14 9.41 -5.43
C LEU A 324 -8.48 9.85 -4.13
N PRO A 325 -9.27 10.24 -3.12
CA PRO A 325 -8.79 10.43 -1.76
C PRO A 325 -8.16 9.14 -1.21
N ILE A 326 -7.02 9.27 -0.52
CA ILE A 326 -6.28 8.13 0.02
C ILE A 326 -6.21 8.21 1.53
N GLN A 327 -6.56 7.11 2.19
CA GLN A 327 -6.43 7.01 3.64
C GLN A 327 -4.96 7.05 4.05
N VAL A 328 -4.65 7.85 5.06
CA VAL A 328 -3.39 7.75 5.79
C VAL A 328 -3.64 6.88 7.01
N VAL A 329 -2.84 5.82 7.14
CA VAL A 329 -2.89 4.88 8.25
C VAL A 329 -1.69 5.10 9.16
N VAL A 330 -1.91 4.97 10.46
CA VAL A 330 -0.87 5.16 11.48
C VAL A 330 -0.77 3.92 12.37
N GLY A 331 0.46 3.58 12.73
CA GLY A 331 0.74 2.65 13.81
C GLY A 331 1.70 3.30 14.80
N THR A 332 1.52 3.05 16.09
CA THR A 332 2.39 3.58 17.14
C THR A 332 3.30 2.49 17.67
N PHE A 333 4.49 2.88 18.09
CA PHE A 333 5.41 1.98 18.77
C PHE A 333 5.05 2.02 20.27
N ILE A 334 4.78 0.85 20.84
CA ILE A 334 4.40 0.70 22.25
C ILE A 334 5.34 -0.28 22.94
N ASP A 335 5.68 -0.04 24.20
CA ASP A 335 6.43 -1.00 25.00
C ASP A 335 5.50 -2.08 25.58
N SER A 336 5.65 -3.32 25.08
CA SER A 336 4.98 -4.49 25.62
C SER A 336 5.99 -5.40 26.31
N LEU A 337 6.08 -5.32 27.64
CA LEU A 337 6.95 -6.15 28.49
C LEU A 337 8.46 -5.96 28.21
N GLY A 338 8.90 -4.72 27.96
CA GLY A 338 10.29 -4.39 27.64
C GLY A 338 10.66 -4.64 26.18
N THR A 339 9.67 -4.83 25.31
CA THR A 339 9.85 -5.01 23.86
C THR A 339 9.00 -3.99 23.12
N GLU A 340 9.65 -3.13 22.34
CA GLU A 340 8.98 -2.20 21.44
C GLU A 340 8.25 -3.00 20.35
N VAL A 341 6.92 -2.90 20.32
CA VAL A 341 6.06 -3.52 19.30
C VAL A 341 5.32 -2.42 18.56
N ARG A 342 5.31 -2.49 17.22
CA ARG A 342 4.44 -1.64 16.41
C ARG A 342 3.01 -2.13 16.50
N LYS A 343 2.10 -1.28 16.98
CA LYS A 343 0.65 -1.51 16.99
C LYS A 343 -0.06 -0.57 16.03
N MET A 344 -0.81 -1.12 15.08
CA MET A 344 -1.66 -0.30 14.21
C MET A 344 -2.77 0.35 15.04
N GLU A 345 -3.01 1.63 14.80
CA GLU A 345 -4.05 2.39 15.50
C GLU A 345 -5.42 2.01 14.97
N GLU A 346 -6.38 1.86 15.89
CA GLU A 346 -7.76 1.59 15.55
C GLU A 346 -8.53 2.90 15.42
N TYR A 347 -8.81 3.30 14.18
CA TYR A 347 -9.59 4.50 13.92
C TYR A 347 -11.04 4.38 14.38
N ARG A 348 -11.42 5.27 15.29
CA ARG A 348 -12.78 5.45 15.76
C ARG A 348 -13.48 6.47 14.87
N LEU A 349 -14.59 6.06 14.26
CA LEU A 349 -15.30 6.85 13.24
C LEU A 349 -16.34 7.76 13.88
N ASN A 350 -16.30 9.05 13.59
CA ASN A 350 -17.40 9.96 13.88
C ASN A 350 -18.27 10.12 12.63
N ARG A 351 -19.38 9.39 12.57
CA ARG A 351 -20.21 9.34 11.37
C ARG A 351 -20.77 10.70 10.96
N LYS A 352 -21.18 11.50 11.94
CA LYS A 352 -21.77 12.82 11.68
C LYS A 352 -20.74 13.76 11.05
N MET A 353 -19.52 13.80 11.61
CA MET A 353 -18.41 14.54 11.00
C MET A 353 -18.18 14.13 9.56
N ILE A 354 -18.05 12.83 9.35
CA ILE A 354 -17.54 12.33 8.08
C ILE A 354 -18.51 12.71 6.96
N VAL A 355 -19.83 12.66 7.25
CA VAL A 355 -20.85 13.14 6.31
C VAL A 355 -20.74 14.64 6.03
N GLU A 356 -20.37 15.45 7.02
CA GLU A 356 -20.28 16.91 6.89
C GLU A 356 -18.98 17.34 6.18
N SER A 357 -17.82 16.92 6.69
CA SER A 357 -16.49 17.41 6.29
C SER A 357 -15.56 16.35 5.71
N GLY A 358 -15.96 15.08 5.71
CA GLY A 358 -15.12 13.96 5.28
C GLY A 358 -14.28 13.36 6.40
N HIS A 359 -13.57 12.27 6.09
CA HIS A 359 -12.61 11.67 7.01
C HIS A 359 -11.44 12.63 7.27
N PRO A 360 -10.90 12.69 8.50
CA PRO A 360 -9.86 13.66 8.82
C PRO A 360 -8.45 13.13 8.51
N ASN A 361 -8.33 11.85 8.14
CA ASN A 361 -7.08 11.13 7.90
C ASN A 361 -6.91 10.78 6.42
N ILE A 362 -7.34 11.66 5.52
CA ILE A 362 -7.22 11.45 4.07
C ILE A 362 -6.40 12.56 3.43
N VAL A 363 -5.59 12.16 2.47
CA VAL A 363 -4.89 13.04 1.52
C VAL A 363 -5.59 12.98 0.16
N PHE A 364 -5.27 13.92 -0.73
CA PHE A 364 -5.94 14.10 -2.03
C PHE A 364 -7.45 14.35 -1.90
N PHE A 365 -7.82 15.19 -0.92
CA PHE A 365 -9.21 15.59 -0.65
C PHE A 365 -9.27 17.06 -0.27
N ASP A 366 -10.44 17.66 -0.08
CA ASP A 366 -10.55 19.04 0.39
C ASP A 366 -10.08 19.18 1.86
N GLY A 367 -9.48 20.33 2.20
CA GLY A 367 -8.93 20.63 3.54
C GLY A 367 -7.47 21.12 3.55
N ASP A 368 -6.99 21.53 4.72
CA ASP A 368 -5.63 22.05 4.94
C ASP A 368 -4.84 21.31 6.02
N SER A 369 -5.46 20.28 6.62
CA SER A 369 -4.93 19.56 7.76
C SER A 369 -5.21 18.07 7.66
N LEU A 370 -4.31 17.28 8.24
CA LEU A 370 -4.41 15.84 8.36
C LEU A 370 -4.39 15.50 9.84
N SER A 371 -5.38 14.72 10.29
CA SER A 371 -5.49 14.30 11.68
C SER A 371 -5.39 12.80 11.84
N LEU A 372 -4.42 12.39 12.65
CA LEU A 372 -4.09 11.00 12.90
C LEU A 372 -4.46 10.54 14.31
N GLN A 373 -5.21 9.43 14.43
CA GLN A 373 -5.54 8.87 15.74
C GLN A 373 -4.36 8.05 16.27
N VAL A 374 -3.82 8.44 17.43
CA VAL A 374 -2.60 7.88 18.05
C VAL A 374 -2.90 7.38 19.47
N THR A 375 -4.06 6.76 19.64
CA THR A 375 -4.62 6.45 20.97
C THR A 375 -3.82 5.39 21.70
N TYR A 376 -3.37 4.33 21.01
CA TYR A 376 -2.54 3.32 21.66
C TYR A 376 -1.17 3.85 22.05
N GLY A 377 -0.53 4.62 21.16
CA GLY A 377 0.76 5.25 21.45
C GLY A 377 0.66 6.20 22.64
N MET A 378 -0.38 7.02 22.70
CA MET A 378 -0.57 7.92 23.83
C MET A 378 -0.89 7.20 25.14
N ARG A 379 -1.62 6.08 25.10
CA ARG A 379 -1.80 5.24 26.29
C ARG A 379 -0.45 4.70 26.79
N ASP A 380 0.43 4.30 25.89
CA ASP A 380 1.75 3.81 26.24
C ASP A 380 2.62 4.91 26.88
N VAL A 381 2.67 6.09 26.24
CA VAL A 381 3.35 7.28 26.76
C VAL A 381 2.89 7.62 28.18
N ILE A 382 1.58 7.57 28.46
CA ILE A 382 1.05 7.82 29.81
C ILE A 382 1.44 6.70 30.79
N ASN A 383 1.32 5.43 30.40
CA ASN A 383 1.68 4.30 31.25
C ASN A 383 3.17 4.33 31.64
N GLN A 384 4.00 4.85 30.74
CA GLN A 384 5.45 4.87 30.85
C GLN A 384 6.00 6.29 31.06
N ALA A 385 5.18 7.23 31.51
CA ALA A 385 5.53 8.65 31.61
C ALA A 385 6.84 8.90 32.40
N LYS A 386 7.15 8.04 33.37
CA LYS A 386 8.42 8.09 34.14
C LYS A 386 9.67 7.77 33.33
N SER A 387 9.54 6.99 32.27
CA SER A 387 10.65 6.66 31.37
C SER A 387 11.03 7.83 30.46
N GLY A 388 10.12 8.81 30.29
CA GLY A 388 10.35 9.99 29.45
C GLY A 388 10.53 9.67 27.97
N HIS A 389 10.06 8.51 27.49
CA HIS A 389 10.16 8.19 26.08
C HIS A 389 9.22 9.05 25.23
N ASN A 390 9.65 9.33 24.01
CA ASN A 390 8.90 10.14 23.06
C ASN A 390 7.75 9.35 22.40
N LEU A 391 6.72 10.06 21.94
CA LEU A 391 5.69 9.44 21.11
C LEU A 391 6.28 9.13 19.74
N LYS A 392 6.38 7.85 19.40
CA LYS A 392 6.88 7.38 18.10
C LYS A 392 5.77 6.75 17.29
N MET A 393 5.59 7.22 16.06
CA MET A 393 4.53 6.76 15.16
C MET A 393 5.05 6.49 13.75
N MET A 394 4.53 5.44 13.13
CA MET A 394 4.69 5.07 11.73
C MET A 394 3.47 5.55 10.94
N VAL A 395 3.69 6.24 9.83
CA VAL A 395 2.66 6.70 8.89
C VAL A 395 2.83 5.96 7.56
N ARG A 396 1.71 5.54 6.95
CA ARG A 396 1.67 4.93 5.60
C ARG A 396 0.47 5.42 4.80
N LEU A 397 0.56 5.31 3.47
CA LEU A 397 -0.61 5.38 2.60
C LEU A 397 -1.36 4.05 2.63
N GLY A 398 -2.68 4.13 2.80
CA GLY A 398 -3.61 3.01 2.80
C GLY A 398 -4.27 2.80 1.44
N TYR A 399 -5.48 2.25 1.46
CA TYR A 399 -6.28 2.12 0.24
C TYR A 399 -6.95 3.46 -0.12
N PRO A 400 -7.16 3.74 -1.41
CA PRO A 400 -7.99 4.85 -1.85
C PRO A 400 -9.46 4.60 -1.45
N THR A 401 -10.19 5.70 -1.30
CA THR A 401 -11.59 5.71 -0.87
C THR A 401 -12.44 6.41 -1.92
N LEU A 402 -13.56 5.81 -2.29
CA LEU A 402 -14.47 6.37 -3.30
C LEU A 402 -15.37 7.47 -2.74
N GLN A 403 -15.65 7.42 -1.43
CA GLN A 403 -16.55 8.34 -0.77
C GLN A 403 -15.87 8.85 0.51
N ALA A 404 -15.07 9.91 0.37
CA ALA A 404 -14.41 10.57 1.50
C ALA A 404 -15.38 11.06 2.59
N LYS A 405 -16.68 11.20 2.26
CA LYS A 405 -17.76 11.55 3.19
C LYS A 405 -18.64 10.38 3.66
N ASP A 406 -18.30 9.14 3.28
CA ASP A 406 -18.99 7.96 3.81
C ASP A 406 -18.31 7.49 5.11
N SER A 407 -19.09 7.53 6.19
CA SER A 407 -18.69 7.18 7.55
C SER A 407 -18.25 5.74 7.78
N ALA A 408 -18.47 4.86 6.81
CA ALA A 408 -18.40 3.44 7.03
C ALA A 408 -17.05 2.80 6.70
N TYR A 409 -16.23 3.47 5.89
CA TYR A 409 -15.12 2.83 5.15
C TYR A 409 -15.55 1.54 4.40
N VAL A 410 -16.87 1.31 4.25
CA VAL A 410 -17.55 0.11 3.74
C VAL A 410 -18.93 0.53 3.25
N ASP A 411 -19.27 0.30 1.99
CA ASP A 411 -20.54 0.82 1.46
C ASP A 411 -21.78 0.23 2.16
N TYR A 412 -22.81 1.07 2.37
CA TYR A 412 -24.15 0.64 2.78
C TYR A 412 -25.21 1.09 1.80
N ALA A 413 -26.20 0.23 1.52
CA ALA A 413 -27.37 0.59 0.73
C ALA A 413 -28.35 1.43 1.57
N PHE A 414 -28.77 2.58 1.04
CA PHE A 414 -29.98 3.24 1.52
C PHE A 414 -31.08 3.11 0.48
N LYS A 415 -32.27 2.73 0.94
CA LYS A 415 -33.48 2.79 0.13
C LYS A 415 -34.05 4.19 0.34
N ASP A 416 -34.10 4.98 -0.72
CA ASP A 416 -34.76 6.29 -0.67
C ASP A 416 -36.18 6.09 -0.15
N SER A 417 -36.48 6.69 1.01
CA SER A 417 -37.76 6.56 1.69
C SER A 417 -38.93 7.21 0.94
N THR A 418 -38.62 8.09 -0.02
CA THR A 418 -39.57 8.90 -0.77
C THR A 418 -39.81 8.32 -2.17
N THR A 419 -38.76 7.82 -2.84
CA THR A 419 -38.88 7.23 -4.18
C THR A 419 -38.93 5.70 -4.21
N GLY A 420 -38.58 5.05 -3.09
CA GLY A 420 -38.50 3.59 -2.97
C GLY A 420 -37.36 2.96 -3.79
N LYS A 421 -36.55 3.78 -4.47
CA LYS A 421 -35.39 3.34 -5.23
C LYS A 421 -34.21 3.12 -4.27
N THR A 422 -33.54 1.99 -4.43
CA THR A 422 -32.20 1.81 -3.86
C THR A 422 -31.26 2.65 -4.70
N ASP A 423 -30.87 3.81 -4.19
CA ASP A 423 -29.82 4.61 -4.80
C ASP A 423 -28.52 4.22 -4.12
N THR A 424 -27.70 3.39 -4.78
CA THR A 424 -26.35 3.07 -4.28
C THR A 424 -25.50 2.45 -5.37
N SER A 425 -24.21 2.79 -5.33
CA SER A 425 -23.12 2.04 -5.96
C SER A 425 -22.31 1.38 -4.85
N TYR A 426 -22.39 0.06 -4.71
CA TYR A 426 -21.51 -0.75 -3.85
C TYR A 426 -20.16 -0.89 -4.55
N VAL A 427 -19.07 -0.42 -3.96
CA VAL A 427 -17.74 -0.54 -4.53
C VAL A 427 -16.69 -0.72 -3.42
N PHE A 428 -16.45 -1.98 -3.06
CA PHE A 428 -15.22 -2.35 -2.37
C PHE A 428 -14.02 -2.05 -3.27
N PHE A 429 -13.19 -1.09 -2.88
CA PHE A 429 -12.04 -0.69 -3.67
C PHE A 429 -10.87 -1.64 -3.43
N SER A 430 -10.91 -2.79 -4.10
CA SER A 430 -9.90 -3.84 -3.94
C SER A 430 -8.53 -3.52 -4.56
N HIS A 431 -8.32 -2.29 -5.02
CA HIS A 431 -7.14 -1.85 -5.75
C HIS A 431 -6.37 -0.80 -4.97
N PHE A 432 -5.04 -0.84 -5.07
CA PHE A 432 -4.23 0.28 -4.61
C PHE A 432 -4.27 1.40 -5.66
N ASP A 433 -4.29 2.65 -5.17
CA ASP A 433 -3.90 3.80 -5.98
C ASP A 433 -2.38 3.93 -5.88
N TYR A 434 -1.71 3.94 -7.03
CA TYR A 434 -0.27 4.17 -7.09
C TYR A 434 -0.06 5.68 -7.07
N ALA A 435 0.15 6.18 -5.86
CA ALA A 435 0.27 7.59 -5.54
C ALA A 435 1.64 7.91 -4.95
N ARG A 436 1.99 9.19 -4.91
CA ARG A 436 3.18 9.74 -4.30
C ARG A 436 2.77 10.95 -3.50
N TYR A 437 3.15 10.97 -2.23
CA TYR A 437 2.84 12.06 -1.32
C TYR A 437 4.08 12.53 -0.58
N ASP A 438 4.29 13.84 -0.50
CA ASP A 438 5.39 14.46 0.23
C ASP A 438 4.93 14.99 1.60
N PHE A 439 5.32 14.29 2.66
CA PHE A 439 5.06 14.72 4.03
C PHE A 439 6.11 15.71 4.55
N GLY A 440 7.11 16.11 3.75
CA GLY A 440 8.21 16.99 4.15
C GLY A 440 7.71 18.30 4.74
N THR A 441 6.83 19.01 4.04
CA THR A 441 6.25 20.27 4.53
C THR A 441 5.34 20.05 5.72
N SER A 442 4.60 18.93 5.74
CA SER A 442 3.69 18.53 6.82
C SER A 442 4.44 18.32 8.14
N PHE A 443 5.50 17.51 8.15
CA PHE A 443 6.28 17.19 9.35
C PHE A 443 7.34 18.24 9.70
N SER A 444 7.64 19.19 8.81
CA SER A 444 8.47 20.36 9.16
C SER A 444 7.74 21.40 10.03
N LYS A 445 6.41 21.31 10.12
CA LYS A 445 5.57 22.26 10.85
C LYS A 445 5.13 21.69 12.21
N PRO A 446 4.86 22.54 13.21
CA PRO A 446 4.34 22.07 14.48
C PRO A 446 2.97 21.39 14.32
N ALA A 447 2.76 20.32 15.07
CA ALA A 447 1.49 19.62 15.19
C ALA A 447 0.74 20.05 16.45
N THR A 448 -0.56 19.74 16.50
CA THR A 448 -1.41 19.86 17.68
C THR A 448 -1.83 18.47 18.12
N LEU A 449 -1.61 18.13 19.39
CA LEU A 449 -2.10 16.89 20.00
C LEU A 449 -3.33 17.21 20.85
N LYS A 450 -4.45 16.58 20.52
CA LYS A 450 -5.68 16.64 21.32
C LYS A 450 -5.91 15.30 22.01
N LEU A 451 -6.11 15.34 23.32
CA LEU A 451 -6.35 14.21 24.19
C LEU A 451 -7.76 14.28 24.76
N TRP A 452 -8.49 13.16 24.72
CA TRP A 452 -9.75 12.98 25.43
C TRP A 452 -9.49 12.08 26.61
N LEU A 453 -9.53 12.67 27.80
CA LEU A 453 -9.10 12.03 29.03
C LEU A 453 -10.30 11.76 29.92
N ALA A 454 -10.49 10.50 30.32
CA ALA A 454 -11.44 10.17 31.37
C ALA A 454 -10.91 10.71 32.70
N THR A 455 -11.74 11.47 33.42
CA THR A 455 -11.43 11.87 34.79
C THR A 455 -11.58 10.68 35.72
N LYS A 456 -10.92 10.74 36.88
CA LYS A 456 -11.07 9.74 37.95
C LYS A 456 -12.57 9.51 38.24
N ARG A 457 -12.95 8.24 38.41
CA ARG A 457 -14.31 7.73 38.70
C ARG A 457 -15.19 8.79 39.35
N GLY A 458 -16.39 8.99 38.80
CA GLY A 458 -17.42 9.87 39.35
C GLY A 458 -17.45 9.84 40.88
N GLY A 459 -16.77 10.81 41.48
CA GLY A 459 -17.10 11.27 42.81
C GLY A 459 -18.37 12.08 42.63
N GLU A 460 -19.45 11.58 43.20
CA GLU A 460 -20.61 12.40 43.55
C GLU A 460 -20.09 13.66 44.26
N GLU A 461 -20.46 14.83 43.75
CA GLU A 461 -20.84 15.92 44.66
C GLU A 461 -22.26 15.67 45.12
#